data_AF-A0A4U1J7X2-F1
#
_entry.id   AF-A0A4U1J7X2-F1
#
_cell.length_a   1.000
_cell.length_b   1.000
_cell.length_c   1.000
_cell.angle_alpha   90.00
_cell.angle_beta   90.00
_cell.angle_gamma   90.00
#
_symmetry.space_group_name_H-M   'P 1'
#
loop_
_entity.id
_entity.type
_entity.pdbx_description
1 polymer ?
#
loop_
_entity_poly.entity_id
_entity_poly.type
_entity_poly.pdbx_seq_one_letter_code
_entity_poly.pdbx_strand_id
1 'polypeptide(L)'
;MPDCPDAAPVEQFTWHADLVIPPKKCGPCSCGPSSGSCTLPTSITAHAATCWPPEGTIATPTNPPAAWDGSCAAEQAIPAGLSCGPGVPCVQSVTISPLGVEGEACAAIDPSSNTTTAPTKPSWSSLVRVCEGSAFGACDSDEHCIPAEQNGYRHCVERPDIHACPDVDYTERFIVYDSFEDQRTCSPCTCGAPEGSSCSAWITLYEDAVCSAETFNISVSSSKPTCLDINPEGQGIAAKTATAPTYHSGVCEASGGVLSGEVVLAGPRTLCCRP
;
A
#
# COMPACT_ATOMS: atom_id res chain seq x y z
N MET A 1 -34.63 -29.08 2.26
CA MET A 1 -34.65 -29.99 1.11
C MET A 1 -35.36 -31.26 1.55
N PRO A 2 -36.34 -31.78 0.80
CA PRO A 2 -37.02 -33.03 1.15
C PRO A 2 -36.02 -34.20 1.20
N ASP A 3 -36.28 -35.20 2.05
CA ASP A 3 -35.50 -36.42 2.09
C ASP A 3 -35.77 -37.32 0.88
N CYS A 4 -34.84 -38.22 0.59
CA CYS A 4 -35.02 -39.22 -0.45
C CYS A 4 -36.23 -40.11 -0.10
N PRO A 5 -37.09 -40.46 -1.08
CA PRO A 5 -38.29 -41.24 -0.82
C PRO A 5 -37.93 -42.69 -0.45
N ASP A 6 -38.81 -43.40 0.28
CA ASP A 6 -38.56 -44.79 0.70
C ASP A 6 -38.27 -45.74 -0.47
N ALA A 7 -38.84 -45.46 -1.65
CA ALA A 7 -38.63 -46.25 -2.86
C ALA A 7 -37.27 -45.99 -3.53
N ALA A 8 -36.62 -44.87 -3.20
CA ALA A 8 -35.26 -44.52 -3.61
C ALA A 8 -34.49 -43.92 -2.43
N PRO A 9 -34.16 -44.72 -1.40
CA PRO A 9 -33.72 -44.20 -0.10
C PRO A 9 -32.25 -43.76 -0.08
N VAL A 10 -31.49 -44.05 -1.12
CA VAL A 10 -30.05 -43.77 -1.16
C VAL A 10 -29.81 -42.40 -1.80
N GLU A 11 -29.37 -41.42 -1.01
CA GLU A 11 -28.84 -40.17 -1.57
C GLU A 11 -27.49 -40.45 -2.24
N GLN A 12 -27.42 -40.22 -3.55
CA GLN A 12 -26.18 -40.36 -4.31
C GLN A 12 -25.39 -39.05 -4.28
N PHE A 13 -26.03 -37.96 -4.67
CA PHE A 13 -25.39 -36.65 -4.80
C PHE A 13 -26.33 -35.52 -4.42
N THR A 14 -25.73 -34.44 -3.89
CA THR A 14 -26.36 -33.13 -3.84
C THR A 14 -25.54 -32.19 -4.72
N TRP A 15 -26.15 -31.70 -5.80
CA TRP A 15 -25.57 -30.71 -6.70
C TRP A 15 -26.24 -29.36 -6.55
N HIS A 16 -25.68 -28.36 -7.22
CA HIS A 16 -26.05 -26.97 -7.01
C HIS A 16 -26.39 -26.26 -8.30
N ALA A 17 -27.32 -25.32 -8.22
CA ALA A 17 -27.71 -24.46 -9.32
C ALA A 17 -27.99 -23.04 -8.81
N ASP A 18 -28.15 -22.12 -9.74
CA ASP A 18 -28.50 -20.73 -9.47
C ASP A 18 -27.49 -20.07 -8.51
N LEU A 19 -26.26 -19.89 -9.00
CA LEU A 19 -25.20 -19.24 -8.21
C LEU A 19 -25.56 -17.76 -7.97
N VAL A 20 -25.66 -17.38 -6.71
CA VAL A 20 -25.81 -15.99 -6.28
C VAL A 20 -24.43 -15.43 -5.97
N ILE A 21 -23.98 -14.46 -6.78
CA ILE A 21 -22.70 -13.78 -6.60
C ILE A 21 -22.96 -12.37 -6.04
N PRO A 22 -22.75 -12.14 -4.73
CA PRO A 22 -22.85 -10.79 -4.19
C PRO A 22 -21.73 -9.90 -4.77
N PRO A 23 -21.98 -8.59 -4.95
CA PRO A 23 -20.95 -7.65 -5.39
C PRO A 23 -19.75 -7.69 -4.44
N LYS A 24 -18.55 -7.91 -4.98
CA LYS A 24 -17.30 -7.72 -4.23
C LYS A 24 -16.76 -6.34 -4.56
N LYS A 25 -16.43 -5.57 -3.53
CA LYS A 25 -15.78 -4.26 -3.68
C LYS A 25 -14.43 -4.34 -2.98
N CYS A 26 -13.40 -3.88 -3.68
CA CYS A 26 -12.13 -3.57 -3.04
C CYS A 26 -12.24 -2.15 -2.48
N GLY A 27 -11.78 -1.95 -1.25
CA GLY A 27 -11.77 -0.61 -0.65
C GLY A 27 -10.74 0.29 -1.35
N PRO A 28 -10.93 1.62 -1.34
CA PRO A 28 -9.96 2.53 -1.92
C PRO A 28 -8.64 2.46 -1.14
N CYS A 29 -7.52 2.30 -1.85
CA CYS A 29 -6.23 2.38 -1.20
C CYS A 29 -5.96 3.79 -0.69
N SER A 30 -5.35 3.86 0.49
CA SER A 30 -4.85 5.11 1.05
C SER A 30 -3.45 4.91 1.60
N CYS A 31 -2.73 6.01 1.73
CA CYS A 31 -1.39 6.05 2.29
C CYS A 31 -1.43 6.87 3.58
N GLY A 32 -0.67 6.42 4.58
CA GLY A 32 -0.37 7.24 5.73
C GLY A 32 0.51 8.45 5.36
N PRO A 33 0.71 9.40 6.30
CA PRO A 33 1.72 10.44 6.14
C PRO A 33 3.09 9.79 5.94
N SER A 34 3.99 10.46 5.21
CA SER A 34 5.34 9.93 5.05
C SER A 34 6.08 9.94 6.39
N SER A 35 6.92 8.93 6.56
CA SER A 35 7.91 8.84 7.63
C SER A 35 9.31 8.93 7.04
N GLY A 36 10.22 9.56 7.75
CA GLY A 36 11.63 9.67 7.37
C GLY A 36 12.45 10.22 8.51
N SER A 37 13.75 10.38 8.27
CA SER A 37 14.70 10.99 9.21
C SER A 37 15.44 12.14 8.56
N CYS A 38 15.88 13.07 9.39
CA CYS A 38 16.65 14.23 8.96
C CYS A 38 18.09 14.15 9.46
N THR A 39 19.03 14.62 8.65
CA THR A 39 20.43 14.78 9.04
C THR A 39 20.84 16.24 9.01
N LEU A 40 21.73 16.62 9.93
CA LEU A 40 22.29 17.96 10.01
C LEU A 40 23.22 18.24 8.82
N PRO A 41 23.44 19.51 8.46
CA PRO A 41 24.23 19.84 7.30
C PRO A 41 25.71 19.56 7.55
N THR A 42 26.40 19.08 6.52
CA THR A 42 27.83 18.76 6.59
C THR A 42 28.73 19.93 6.20
N SER A 43 28.15 21.01 5.66
CA SER A 43 28.86 22.16 5.12
C SER A 43 28.32 23.47 5.68
N ILE A 44 29.21 24.24 6.31
CA ILE A 44 28.98 25.65 6.69
C ILE A 44 30.22 26.41 6.21
N THR A 45 30.01 27.39 5.33
CA THR A 45 31.11 28.10 4.67
C THR A 45 30.89 29.59 4.75
N ALA A 46 31.89 30.33 5.23
CA ALA A 46 31.89 31.78 5.18
C ALA A 46 32.45 32.25 3.84
N HIS A 47 31.92 33.37 3.33
CA HIS A 47 32.38 33.96 2.07
C HIS A 47 32.82 35.40 2.27
N ALA A 48 33.85 35.80 1.51
CA ALA A 48 34.36 37.16 1.43
C ALA A 48 33.52 38.06 0.48
N ALA A 49 32.20 37.84 0.46
CA ALA A 49 31.20 38.64 -0.22
C ALA A 49 29.83 38.40 0.43
N THR A 50 28.85 39.23 0.11
CA THR A 50 27.45 38.98 0.45
C THR A 50 26.96 37.68 -0.19
N CYS A 51 25.80 37.21 0.26
CA CYS A 51 25.14 36.05 -0.28
C CYS A 51 24.96 36.16 -1.79
N TRP A 52 24.89 34.99 -2.43
CA TRP A 52 25.03 34.85 -3.89
C TRP A 52 26.37 35.40 -4.41
N PRO A 53 27.51 34.97 -3.83
CA PRO A 53 28.81 35.46 -4.24
C PRO A 53 29.13 35.03 -5.69
N PRO A 54 29.86 35.86 -6.47
CA PRO A 54 30.37 35.46 -7.76
C PRO A 54 31.22 34.19 -7.68
N GLU A 55 31.27 33.41 -8.75
CA GLU A 55 32.17 32.26 -8.85
C GLU A 55 33.63 32.69 -8.64
N GLY A 56 34.39 31.90 -7.89
CA GLY A 56 35.78 32.24 -7.51
C GLY A 56 35.91 33.17 -6.31
N THR A 57 34.81 33.61 -5.69
CA THR A 57 34.87 34.30 -4.40
C THR A 57 35.54 33.42 -3.35
N ILE A 58 36.40 34.04 -2.54
CA ILE A 58 37.11 33.32 -1.48
C ILE A 58 36.12 32.76 -0.47
N ALA A 59 36.22 31.46 -0.24
CA ALA A 59 35.40 30.69 0.67
C ALA A 59 36.29 30.17 1.82
N THR A 60 35.85 30.38 3.05
CA THR A 60 36.51 29.90 4.26
C THR A 60 35.61 28.86 4.92
N PRO A 61 35.91 27.56 4.80
CA PRO A 61 35.11 26.51 5.42
C PRO A 61 35.13 26.63 6.96
N THR A 62 33.97 26.49 7.58
CA THR A 62 33.78 26.36 9.02
C THR A 62 32.84 25.19 9.31
N ASN A 63 33.12 24.05 8.68
CA ASN A 63 32.26 22.88 8.72
C ASN A 63 32.19 22.31 10.13
N PRO A 64 31.04 21.72 10.51
CA PRO A 64 30.93 20.95 11.74
C PRO A 64 31.77 19.67 11.67
N PRO A 65 32.03 19.01 12.81
CA PRO A 65 32.68 17.71 12.83
C PRO A 65 31.90 16.67 12.02
N ALA A 66 32.58 15.59 11.61
CA ALA A 66 31.91 14.48 10.94
C ALA A 66 30.85 13.86 11.88
N ALA A 67 29.69 13.49 11.32
CA ALA A 67 28.56 12.95 12.08
C ALA A 67 28.12 13.86 13.26
N TRP A 68 28.14 15.18 13.04
CA TRP A 68 27.71 16.15 14.03
C TRP A 68 26.25 15.96 14.44
N ASP A 69 26.02 15.98 15.75
CA ASP A 69 24.72 15.78 16.40
C ASP A 69 24.04 17.11 16.82
N GLY A 70 24.69 18.24 16.54
CA GLY A 70 24.22 19.58 16.91
C GLY A 70 24.82 20.12 18.22
N SER A 71 25.64 19.32 18.91
CA SER A 71 26.40 19.78 20.08
C SER A 71 27.35 20.95 19.75
N CYS A 72 27.79 21.68 20.77
CA CYS A 72 28.73 22.79 20.59
C CYS A 72 30.03 22.31 19.93
N ALA A 73 30.34 22.89 18.77
CA ALA A 73 31.48 22.51 17.94
C ALA A 73 32.30 23.75 17.56
N ALA A 74 33.56 23.79 18.01
CA ALA A 74 34.50 24.90 17.78
C ALA A 74 35.55 24.59 16.69
N GLU A 75 35.40 23.45 16.00
CA GLU A 75 36.27 23.06 14.90
C GLU A 75 36.19 24.07 13.76
N GLN A 76 37.32 24.33 13.10
CA GLN A 76 37.41 25.25 11.96
C GLN A 76 36.85 26.65 12.29
N ALA A 77 37.12 27.13 13.49
CA ALA A 77 36.82 28.50 13.90
C ALA A 77 37.49 29.53 12.98
N ILE A 78 36.77 30.61 12.68
CA ILE A 78 37.25 31.74 11.90
C ILE A 78 37.44 32.92 12.86
N PRO A 79 38.68 33.42 13.06
CA PRO A 79 38.91 34.55 13.95
C PRO A 79 38.29 35.83 13.39
N ALA A 80 37.81 36.69 14.29
CA ALA A 80 37.29 38.01 13.91
C ALA A 80 38.36 38.85 13.20
N GLY A 81 37.95 39.59 12.17
CA GLY A 81 38.84 40.43 11.37
C GLY A 81 39.79 39.67 10.44
N LEU A 82 39.62 38.36 10.25
CA LEU A 82 40.39 37.60 9.25
C LEU A 82 40.19 38.22 7.86
N SER A 83 41.29 38.56 7.20
CA SER A 83 41.30 39.21 5.90
C SER A 83 41.50 38.20 4.77
N CYS A 84 40.62 38.26 3.77
CA CYS A 84 40.64 37.45 2.56
C CYS A 84 41.10 38.28 1.34
N GLY A 85 41.89 39.32 1.57
CA GLY A 85 42.35 40.25 0.54
C GLY A 85 42.42 41.69 1.09
N PRO A 86 43.06 42.63 0.37
CA PRO A 86 43.26 43.99 0.85
C PRO A 86 41.93 44.67 1.26
N GLY A 87 41.69 44.80 2.57
CA GLY A 87 40.49 45.41 3.12
C GLY A 87 39.21 44.57 3.03
N VAL A 88 39.29 43.29 2.64
CA VAL A 88 38.13 42.42 2.47
C VAL A 88 38.04 41.42 3.62
N PRO A 89 37.01 41.48 4.48
CA PRO A 89 36.79 40.48 5.52
C PRO A 89 36.42 39.12 4.92
N CYS A 90 36.92 38.03 5.51
CA CYS A 90 36.59 36.67 5.10
C CYS A 90 35.15 36.25 5.40
N VAL A 91 34.51 36.94 6.35
CA VAL A 91 33.14 36.64 6.81
C VAL A 91 32.26 37.84 6.47
N GLN A 92 31.64 37.80 5.30
CA GLN A 92 30.59 38.75 4.89
C GLN A 92 29.25 38.06 4.68
N SER A 93 29.27 36.77 4.34
CA SER A 93 28.10 35.90 4.39
C SER A 93 28.47 34.50 4.84
N VAL A 94 27.48 33.72 5.25
CA VAL A 94 27.61 32.29 5.56
C VAL A 94 26.59 31.50 4.76
N THR A 95 27.08 30.51 4.00
CA THR A 95 26.25 29.53 3.31
C THR A 95 26.25 28.23 4.09
N ILE A 96 25.05 27.72 4.36
CA ILE A 96 24.81 26.43 5.00
C ILE A 96 24.17 25.50 3.97
N SER A 97 24.72 24.30 3.81
CA SER A 97 24.13 23.29 2.91
C SER A 97 22.72 22.88 3.37
N PRO A 98 21.86 22.36 2.49
CA PRO A 98 20.57 21.84 2.90
C PRO A 98 20.71 20.72 3.94
N LEU A 99 19.67 20.52 4.74
CA LEU A 99 19.53 19.32 5.57
C LEU A 99 19.35 18.08 4.69
N GLY A 100 19.86 16.94 5.13
CA GLY A 100 19.60 15.67 4.47
C GLY A 100 18.23 15.10 4.86
N VAL A 101 17.60 14.40 3.92
CA VAL A 101 16.37 13.65 4.12
C VAL A 101 16.64 12.20 3.75
N GLU A 102 16.33 11.27 4.64
CA GLU A 102 16.68 9.86 4.48
C GLU A 102 15.52 8.94 4.88
N GLY A 103 15.49 7.75 4.27
CA GLY A 103 14.59 6.66 4.67
C GLY A 103 13.11 6.95 4.43
N GLU A 104 12.78 7.77 3.43
CA GLU A 104 11.41 8.24 3.20
C GLU A 104 10.50 7.14 2.64
N ALA A 105 9.36 6.94 3.29
CA ALA A 105 8.32 6.02 2.84
C ALA A 105 6.95 6.40 3.41
N CYS A 106 5.88 5.94 2.75
CA CYS A 106 4.54 5.93 3.33
C CYS A 106 4.09 4.51 3.62
N ALA A 107 3.42 4.31 4.75
CA ALA A 107 2.74 3.06 5.05
C ALA A 107 1.45 2.95 4.22
N ALA A 108 1.30 1.86 3.48
CA ALA A 108 0.05 1.54 2.82
C ALA A 108 -1.01 1.19 3.87
N ILE A 109 -2.20 1.76 3.72
CA ILE A 109 -3.35 1.50 4.58
C ILE A 109 -4.32 0.64 3.79
N ASP A 110 -4.48 -0.61 4.22
CA ASP A 110 -5.47 -1.52 3.64
C ASP A 110 -6.82 -1.38 4.37
N PRO A 111 -7.84 -0.79 3.73
CA PRO A 111 -9.16 -0.61 4.33
C PRO A 111 -9.88 -1.94 4.61
N SER A 112 -9.47 -3.05 3.97
CA SER A 112 -10.08 -4.37 4.19
C SER A 112 -9.78 -4.94 5.59
N SER A 113 -8.74 -4.45 6.27
CA SER A 113 -8.40 -4.84 7.64
C SER A 113 -9.29 -4.20 8.71
N ASN A 114 -9.99 -3.10 8.39
CA ASN A 114 -10.82 -2.33 9.33
C ASN A 114 -12.31 -2.63 9.23
N THR A 115 -12.73 -3.64 8.45
CA THR A 115 -14.15 -3.99 8.30
C THR A 115 -14.53 -5.11 9.26
N THR A 116 -15.32 -4.78 10.29
CA THR A 116 -15.88 -5.75 11.27
C THR A 116 -16.93 -6.68 10.65
N THR A 117 -17.39 -6.39 9.44
CA THR A 117 -18.37 -7.21 8.71
C THR A 117 -17.65 -8.15 7.76
N ALA A 118 -17.78 -9.46 7.98
CA ALA A 118 -17.26 -10.46 7.05
C ALA A 118 -17.88 -10.24 5.65
N PRO A 119 -17.07 -10.28 4.57
CA PRO A 119 -17.59 -10.11 3.22
C PRO A 119 -18.56 -11.24 2.87
N THR A 120 -19.70 -10.89 2.26
CA THR A 120 -20.68 -11.86 1.77
C THR A 120 -20.04 -12.71 0.69
N LYS A 121 -20.00 -14.02 0.88
CA LYS A 121 -19.43 -14.98 -0.09
C LYS A 121 -20.48 -15.42 -1.11
N PRO A 122 -20.08 -15.85 -2.32
CA PRO A 122 -21.00 -16.50 -3.24
C PRO A 122 -21.67 -17.71 -2.59
N SER A 123 -22.89 -17.99 -3.01
CA SER A 123 -23.70 -19.09 -2.48
C SER A 123 -24.66 -19.59 -3.53
N TRP A 124 -25.03 -20.86 -3.44
CA TRP A 124 -26.08 -21.45 -4.28
C TRP A 124 -27.46 -21.13 -3.73
N SER A 125 -28.39 -20.67 -4.57
CA SER A 125 -29.79 -20.53 -4.16
C SER A 125 -30.62 -21.80 -4.39
N SER A 126 -30.13 -22.71 -5.24
CA SER A 126 -30.81 -23.96 -5.56
C SER A 126 -29.91 -25.16 -5.29
N LEU A 127 -30.50 -26.21 -4.70
CA LEU A 127 -29.88 -27.51 -4.50
C LEU A 127 -30.72 -28.58 -5.19
N VAL A 128 -30.04 -29.55 -5.80
CA VAL A 128 -30.65 -30.70 -6.47
C VAL A 128 -30.16 -31.96 -5.79
N ARG A 129 -31.08 -32.70 -5.16
CA ARG A 129 -30.81 -33.98 -4.52
C ARG A 129 -31.13 -35.11 -5.50
N VAL A 130 -30.14 -35.96 -5.75
CA VAL A 130 -30.28 -37.16 -6.57
C VAL A 130 -30.36 -38.38 -5.66
N CYS A 131 -31.45 -39.12 -5.81
CA CYS A 131 -31.72 -40.32 -5.05
C CYS A 131 -31.71 -41.53 -5.98
N GLU A 132 -31.20 -42.65 -5.49
CA GLU A 132 -31.19 -43.92 -6.20
C GLU A 132 -32.13 -44.91 -5.52
N GLY A 133 -32.88 -45.64 -6.34
CA GLY A 133 -33.80 -46.67 -5.93
C GLY A 133 -34.01 -47.68 -7.04
N SER A 134 -34.31 -48.91 -6.63
CA SER A 134 -34.67 -50.00 -7.53
C SER A 134 -36.08 -50.45 -7.25
N ALA A 135 -36.88 -50.69 -8.28
CA ALA A 135 -38.20 -51.29 -8.15
C ALA A 135 -38.19 -52.76 -8.59
N PHE A 136 -39.06 -53.56 -7.98
CA PHE A 136 -39.36 -54.90 -8.47
C PHE A 136 -40.50 -54.80 -9.49
N GLY A 137 -40.29 -55.29 -10.71
CA GLY A 137 -41.24 -55.17 -11.81
C GLY A 137 -40.93 -56.08 -13.00
N ALA A 138 -41.77 -55.99 -14.04
CA ALA A 138 -41.62 -56.73 -15.29
C ALA A 138 -40.91 -55.87 -16.35
N CYS A 139 -39.72 -55.36 -16.03
CA CYS A 139 -38.87 -54.74 -17.05
C CYS A 139 -38.14 -55.84 -17.82
N ASP A 140 -37.81 -55.56 -19.08
CA ASP A 140 -37.08 -56.51 -19.91
C ASP A 140 -35.65 -56.72 -19.40
N SER A 141 -34.98 -57.77 -19.89
CA SER A 141 -33.65 -58.17 -19.39
C SER A 141 -32.55 -57.12 -19.59
N ASP A 142 -32.75 -56.16 -20.48
CA ASP A 142 -31.88 -55.03 -20.79
C ASP A 142 -32.39 -53.69 -20.23
N GLU A 143 -33.45 -53.72 -19.43
CA GLU A 143 -34.04 -52.55 -18.79
C GLU A 143 -33.76 -52.52 -17.28
N HIS A 144 -33.70 -51.30 -16.72
CA HIS A 144 -33.61 -51.10 -15.29
C HIS A 144 -34.94 -50.60 -14.73
N CYS A 145 -35.58 -51.40 -13.88
CA CYS A 145 -36.81 -51.00 -13.21
C CYS A 145 -36.55 -49.88 -12.21
N ILE A 146 -36.99 -48.68 -12.56
CA ILE A 146 -37.00 -47.53 -11.64
C ILE A 146 -38.35 -47.46 -10.89
N PRO A 147 -38.35 -46.98 -9.63
CA PRO A 147 -39.57 -46.67 -8.89
C PRO A 147 -40.50 -45.72 -9.63
N ALA A 148 -41.76 -45.60 -9.19
CA ALA A 148 -42.62 -44.50 -9.66
C ALA A 148 -42.22 -43.18 -8.97
N GLU A 149 -42.47 -42.05 -9.63
CA GLU A 149 -42.22 -40.72 -9.08
C GLU A 149 -43.05 -40.49 -7.81
N GLN A 150 -42.41 -40.02 -6.74
CA GLN A 150 -43.02 -39.77 -5.43
C GLN A 150 -42.52 -38.46 -4.84
N ASN A 151 -43.33 -37.82 -4.00
CA ASN A 151 -42.93 -36.66 -3.20
C ASN A 151 -42.32 -35.49 -3.99
N GLY A 152 -42.74 -35.32 -5.26
CA GLY A 152 -42.23 -34.26 -6.15
C GLY A 152 -40.86 -34.53 -6.77
N TYR A 153 -40.32 -35.75 -6.62
CA TYR A 153 -39.15 -36.20 -7.37
C TYR A 153 -39.52 -36.58 -8.80
N ARG A 154 -38.59 -36.36 -9.73
CA ARG A 154 -38.74 -36.70 -11.15
C ARG A 154 -37.70 -37.72 -11.56
N HIS A 155 -38.01 -38.51 -12.58
CA HIS A 155 -37.04 -39.39 -13.21
C HIS A 155 -36.12 -38.59 -14.12
N CYS A 156 -34.82 -38.70 -13.86
CA CYS A 156 -33.81 -37.99 -14.62
C CYS A 156 -32.66 -38.92 -14.98
N VAL A 157 -32.04 -38.66 -16.13
CA VAL A 157 -30.75 -39.22 -16.52
C VAL A 157 -29.68 -38.15 -16.35
N GLU A 158 -28.54 -38.52 -15.75
CA GLU A 158 -27.40 -37.62 -15.61
C GLU A 158 -26.38 -37.82 -16.73
N ARG A 159 -25.70 -36.74 -17.09
CA ARG A 159 -24.53 -36.78 -17.95
C ARG A 159 -23.51 -35.73 -17.50
N PRO A 160 -22.23 -36.09 -17.32
CA PRO A 160 -21.16 -35.11 -17.11
C PRO A 160 -21.12 -34.10 -18.25
N ASP A 161 -20.70 -32.88 -17.95
CA ASP A 161 -20.66 -31.73 -18.85
C ASP A 161 -22.02 -31.20 -19.32
N ILE A 162 -21.99 -30.13 -20.11
CA ILE A 162 -23.17 -29.45 -20.64
C ILE A 162 -23.58 -30.10 -21.95
N HIS A 163 -24.75 -30.72 -21.95
CA HIS A 163 -25.31 -31.41 -23.10
C HIS A 163 -26.75 -30.95 -23.39
N ALA A 164 -27.23 -31.27 -24.59
CA ALA A 164 -28.65 -31.20 -24.90
C ALA A 164 -29.35 -32.45 -24.38
N CYS A 165 -30.60 -32.30 -23.96
CA CYS A 165 -31.45 -33.42 -23.60
C CYS A 165 -32.11 -34.04 -24.84
N PRO A 166 -32.48 -35.33 -24.79
CA PRO A 166 -33.24 -35.96 -25.87
C PRO A 166 -34.55 -35.22 -26.17
N ASP A 167 -35.01 -35.31 -27.42
CA ASP A 167 -36.26 -34.68 -27.87
C ASP A 167 -37.52 -35.44 -27.42
N VAL A 168 -37.35 -36.65 -26.89
CA VAL A 168 -38.44 -37.56 -26.45
C VAL A 168 -38.13 -38.08 -25.04
N ASP A 169 -39.17 -38.22 -24.24
CA ASP A 169 -39.20 -38.72 -22.85
C ASP A 169 -38.46 -37.88 -21.80
N TYR A 170 -37.19 -37.54 -22.01
CA TYR A 170 -36.36 -36.78 -21.05
C TYR A 170 -36.06 -35.39 -21.59
N THR A 171 -37.08 -34.55 -21.72
CA THR A 171 -36.99 -33.27 -22.42
C THR A 171 -36.66 -32.08 -21.51
N GLU A 172 -36.91 -32.18 -20.20
CA GLU A 172 -36.62 -31.10 -19.27
C GLU A 172 -35.13 -31.07 -18.90
N ARG A 173 -34.47 -29.94 -19.17
CA ARG A 173 -33.03 -29.80 -18.95
C ARG A 173 -32.71 -28.96 -17.73
N PHE A 174 -31.89 -29.51 -16.84
CA PHE A 174 -31.28 -28.80 -15.72
C PHE A 174 -29.75 -28.90 -15.82
N ILE A 175 -29.06 -27.76 -15.69
CA ILE A 175 -27.61 -27.73 -15.57
C ILE A 175 -27.28 -27.49 -14.11
N VAL A 176 -26.49 -28.38 -13.54
CA VAL A 176 -26.07 -28.35 -12.14
C VAL A 176 -24.56 -28.43 -12.04
N TYR A 177 -24.01 -28.06 -10.90
CA TYR A 177 -22.58 -27.99 -10.66
C TYR A 177 -22.21 -28.65 -9.34
N ASP A 178 -21.03 -29.27 -9.34
CA ASP A 178 -20.45 -29.84 -8.13
C ASP A 178 -20.04 -28.73 -7.15
N SER A 179 -19.40 -27.66 -7.64
CA SER A 179 -18.90 -26.56 -6.81
C SER A 179 -18.63 -25.27 -7.61
N PHE A 180 -18.12 -24.24 -6.93
CA PHE A 180 -17.57 -23.05 -7.55
C PHE A 180 -16.26 -22.65 -6.87
N GLU A 181 -15.43 -21.90 -7.58
CA GLU A 181 -14.23 -21.26 -7.06
C GLU A 181 -14.37 -19.74 -7.16
N ASP A 182 -14.30 -19.03 -6.03
CA ASP A 182 -14.27 -17.57 -6.02
C ASP A 182 -12.82 -17.08 -6.17
N GLN A 183 -12.41 -16.84 -7.41
CA GLN A 183 -11.07 -16.35 -7.75
C GLN A 183 -10.97 -14.82 -7.69
N ARG A 184 -12.03 -14.14 -7.24
CA ARG A 184 -12.01 -12.68 -7.17
C ARG A 184 -11.01 -12.24 -6.10
N THR A 185 -10.06 -11.40 -6.45
CA THR A 185 -9.04 -10.88 -5.52
C THR A 185 -8.89 -9.37 -5.68
N CYS A 186 -8.43 -8.71 -4.61
CA CYS A 186 -8.07 -7.30 -4.65
C CYS A 186 -6.57 -7.18 -4.83
N SER A 187 -6.12 -6.36 -5.78
CA SER A 187 -4.71 -6.03 -5.88
C SER A 187 -4.23 -5.35 -4.59
N PRO A 188 -3.02 -5.64 -4.10
CA PRO A 188 -2.50 -5.04 -2.87
C PRO A 188 -2.42 -3.52 -2.98
N CYS A 189 -2.59 -2.82 -1.86
CA CYS A 189 -2.34 -1.38 -1.79
C CYS A 189 -0.84 -1.09 -1.76
N THR A 190 -0.41 -0.14 -2.56
CA THR A 190 0.97 0.37 -2.57
C THR A 190 0.99 1.89 -2.55
N CYS A 191 2.07 2.46 -2.01
CA CYS A 191 2.28 3.90 -1.93
C CYS A 191 3.50 4.27 -2.77
N GLY A 192 3.38 5.36 -3.54
CA GLY A 192 4.48 5.95 -4.28
C GLY A 192 5.52 6.62 -3.39
N ALA A 193 6.48 7.28 -4.03
CA ALA A 193 7.46 8.11 -3.34
C ALA A 193 6.76 9.30 -2.63
N PRO A 194 7.22 9.70 -1.44
CA PRO A 194 6.71 10.90 -0.79
C PRO A 194 6.98 12.17 -1.59
N GLU A 195 5.98 13.05 -1.63
CA GLU A 195 6.09 14.40 -2.19
C GLU A 195 5.81 15.45 -1.11
N GLY A 196 6.58 16.54 -1.14
CA GLY A 196 6.42 17.67 -0.23
C GLY A 196 6.92 17.44 1.20
N SER A 197 7.63 16.34 1.46
CA SER A 197 8.35 16.16 2.72
C SER A 197 9.53 17.13 2.84
N SER A 198 9.88 17.49 4.07
CA SER A 198 11.01 18.37 4.31
C SER A 198 11.60 18.21 5.71
N CYS A 199 12.83 18.66 5.88
CA CYS A 199 13.48 18.79 7.19
C CYS A 199 13.66 20.26 7.53
N SER A 200 13.57 20.59 8.81
CA SER A 200 13.92 21.92 9.34
C SER A 200 14.75 21.82 10.62
N ALA A 201 15.70 22.72 10.79
CA ALA A 201 16.47 22.89 12.02
C ALA A 201 16.86 24.35 12.20
N TRP A 202 17.42 24.66 13.36
CA TRP A 202 18.09 25.92 13.64
C TRP A 202 19.58 25.68 13.84
N ILE A 203 20.40 26.57 13.29
CA ILE A 203 21.84 26.60 13.52
C ILE A 203 22.19 27.92 14.17
N THR A 204 22.92 27.84 15.28
CA THR A 204 23.44 29.01 15.96
C THR A 204 24.94 29.11 15.77
N LEU A 205 25.42 30.28 15.39
CA LEU A 205 26.84 30.63 15.30
C LEU A 205 27.21 31.52 16.50
N TYR A 206 28.40 31.30 17.04
CA TYR A 206 28.87 31.96 18.26
C TYR A 206 30.22 32.66 18.04
N GLU A 207 30.42 33.75 18.76
CA GLU A 207 31.69 34.48 18.82
C GLU A 207 32.72 33.83 19.76
N ASP A 208 32.28 32.96 20.66
CA ASP A 208 33.12 32.21 21.60
C ASP A 208 33.13 30.71 21.31
N ALA A 209 34.19 30.04 21.73
CA ALA A 209 34.38 28.60 21.52
C ALA A 209 33.54 27.71 22.46
N VAL A 210 32.81 28.28 23.44
CA VAL A 210 32.01 27.54 24.42
C VAL A 210 30.51 27.70 24.21
N CYS A 211 30.10 28.27 23.06
CA CYS A 211 28.71 28.45 22.64
C CYS A 211 27.85 29.24 23.65
N SER A 212 28.38 30.35 24.17
CA SER A 212 27.72 31.17 25.19
C SER A 212 27.30 32.57 24.71
N ALA A 213 28.01 33.13 23.74
CA ALA A 213 27.77 34.41 23.10
C ALA A 213 27.22 34.17 21.68
N GLU A 214 25.91 33.96 21.60
CA GLU A 214 25.19 33.80 20.33
C GLU A 214 25.32 35.07 19.47
N THR A 215 25.64 34.85 18.20
CA THR A 215 25.77 35.92 17.20
C THR A 215 24.66 35.85 16.18
N PHE A 216 24.40 34.64 15.65
CA PHE A 216 23.40 34.41 14.62
C PHE A 216 22.64 33.13 14.89
N ASN A 217 21.33 33.15 14.66
CA ASN A 217 20.46 31.98 14.75
C ASN A 217 19.64 31.87 13.45
N ILE A 218 19.86 30.77 12.74
CA ILE A 218 19.56 30.64 11.32
C ILE A 218 18.65 29.44 11.11
N SER A 219 17.48 29.68 10.50
CA SER A 219 16.61 28.59 10.07
C SER A 219 17.15 27.93 8.80
N VAL A 220 17.31 26.61 8.84
CA VAL A 220 17.79 25.80 7.72
C VAL A 220 16.77 24.73 7.37
N SER A 221 16.72 24.36 6.09
CA SER A 221 15.80 23.32 5.60
C SER A 221 16.47 22.39 4.60
N SER A 222 15.82 21.28 4.27
CA SER A 222 16.27 20.38 3.19
C SER A 222 15.98 20.91 1.79
N SER A 223 15.17 21.97 1.64
CA SER A 223 14.70 22.41 0.32
C SER A 223 15.79 23.06 -0.54
N LYS A 224 16.69 23.82 0.08
CA LYS A 224 17.77 24.55 -0.59
C LYS A 224 18.83 25.00 0.42
N PRO A 225 20.04 25.36 -0.03
CA PRO A 225 21.03 25.97 0.84
C PRO A 225 20.48 27.29 1.42
N THR A 226 20.79 27.54 2.69
CA THR A 226 20.51 28.84 3.34
C THR A 226 21.76 29.70 3.25
N CYS A 227 21.59 30.97 2.87
CA CYS A 227 22.66 31.96 2.98
C CYS A 227 22.22 33.12 3.86
N LEU A 228 23.10 33.56 4.75
CA LEU A 228 22.91 34.72 5.62
C LEU A 228 24.03 35.75 5.40
N ASP A 229 23.65 37.00 5.14
CA ASP A 229 24.58 38.13 5.18
C ASP A 229 24.94 38.50 6.62
N ILE A 230 26.23 38.69 6.87
CA ILE A 230 26.80 38.97 8.19
C ILE A 230 26.99 40.47 8.34
N ASN A 231 26.35 41.04 9.36
CA ASN A 231 26.43 42.47 9.65
C ASN A 231 26.63 42.72 11.16
N PRO A 232 27.69 43.43 11.58
CA PRO A 232 28.80 43.95 10.77
C PRO A 232 29.65 42.84 10.12
N GLU A 233 30.23 43.14 8.95
CA GLU A 233 31.16 42.25 8.26
C GLU A 233 32.44 42.01 9.08
N GLY A 234 33.06 40.84 8.90
CA GLY A 234 34.31 40.45 9.56
C GLY A 234 34.16 39.93 10.99
N GLN A 235 32.93 39.65 11.44
CA GLN A 235 32.68 38.93 12.69
C GLN A 235 33.33 37.55 12.67
N GLY A 236 33.81 37.12 13.85
CA GLY A 236 34.36 35.78 14.02
C GLY A 236 33.25 34.73 14.11
N ILE A 237 33.58 33.50 13.72
CA ILE A 237 32.73 32.32 13.94
C ILE A 237 33.58 31.34 14.74
N ALA A 238 33.44 31.36 16.06
CA ALA A 238 34.26 30.55 16.96
C ALA A 238 33.66 29.18 17.26
N ALA A 239 32.32 29.07 17.27
CA ALA A 239 31.64 27.79 17.40
C ALA A 239 30.27 27.79 16.73
N LYS A 240 29.67 26.60 16.62
CA LYS A 240 28.30 26.38 16.16
C LYS A 240 27.56 25.33 16.98
N THR A 241 26.25 25.47 17.06
CA THR A 241 25.30 24.45 17.57
C THR A 241 24.17 24.27 16.56
N ALA A 242 23.44 23.15 16.67
CA ALA A 242 22.20 22.97 15.94
C ALA A 242 21.14 22.31 16.82
N THR A 243 19.88 22.64 16.57
CA THR A 243 18.76 21.89 17.16
C THR A 243 18.64 20.53 16.48
N ALA A 244 18.11 19.54 17.19
CA ALA A 244 17.69 18.28 16.57
C ALA A 244 16.75 18.59 15.38
N PRO A 245 17.03 18.06 14.18
CA PRO A 245 16.25 18.37 13.00
C PRO A 245 14.87 17.71 13.07
N THR A 246 13.84 18.45 12.65
CA THR A 246 12.45 18.01 12.63
C THR A 246 12.07 17.60 11.21
N TYR A 247 11.54 16.38 11.06
CA TYR A 247 10.95 15.89 9.82
C TYR A 247 9.49 16.32 9.70
N HIS A 248 9.13 16.90 8.56
CA HIS A 248 7.77 17.27 8.19
C HIS A 248 7.28 16.29 7.12
N SER A 249 6.20 15.58 7.45
CA SER A 249 5.64 14.55 6.58
C SER A 249 5.07 15.15 5.29
N GLY A 250 5.39 14.52 4.17
CA GLY A 250 4.74 14.72 2.89
C GLY A 250 3.56 13.78 2.67
N VAL A 251 3.10 13.72 1.43
CA VAL A 251 2.00 12.87 0.97
C VAL A 251 2.50 11.86 -0.06
N CYS A 252 1.85 10.70 -0.15
CA CYS A 252 2.13 9.71 -1.18
C CYS A 252 0.90 9.43 -2.02
N GLU A 253 1.13 9.22 -3.32
CA GLU A 253 0.10 8.71 -4.21
C GLU A 253 -0.18 7.23 -3.89
N ALA A 254 -1.46 6.90 -3.65
CA ALA A 254 -1.90 5.53 -3.41
C ALA A 254 -2.27 4.85 -4.72
N SER A 255 -1.95 3.56 -4.84
CA SER A 255 -2.37 2.72 -5.96
C SER A 255 -2.74 1.31 -5.51
N GLY A 256 -3.50 0.59 -6.35
CA GLY A 256 -4.02 -0.74 -6.04
C GLY A 256 -5.52 -0.74 -5.70
N GLY A 257 -5.97 -1.75 -4.94
CA GLY A 257 -7.38 -1.89 -4.59
C GLY A 257 -8.30 -2.15 -5.79
N VAL A 258 -7.75 -2.73 -6.88
CA VAL A 258 -8.52 -3.09 -8.07
C VAL A 258 -9.01 -4.53 -7.91
N LEU A 259 -10.30 -4.74 -8.16
CA LEU A 259 -10.88 -6.09 -8.20
C LEU A 259 -10.47 -6.78 -9.50
N SER A 260 -9.97 -7.99 -9.38
CA SER A 260 -9.67 -8.88 -10.51
C SER A 260 -10.22 -10.27 -10.25
N GLY A 261 -10.27 -11.11 -11.29
CA GLY A 261 -10.81 -12.46 -11.22
C GLY A 261 -12.34 -12.50 -11.25
N GLU A 262 -12.87 -13.72 -11.24
CA GLU A 262 -14.29 -14.02 -11.34
C GLU A 262 -14.65 -15.22 -10.48
N VAL A 263 -15.94 -15.57 -10.44
CA VAL A 263 -16.38 -16.83 -9.82
C VAL A 263 -16.55 -17.86 -10.92
N VAL A 264 -15.78 -18.95 -10.84
CA VAL A 264 -15.75 -20.01 -11.85
C VAL A 264 -16.54 -21.20 -11.35
N LEU A 265 -17.43 -21.73 -12.19
CA LEU A 265 -18.22 -22.91 -11.86
C LEU A 265 -17.44 -24.19 -12.22
N ALA A 266 -17.53 -25.21 -11.37
CA ALA A 266 -16.77 -26.44 -11.51
C ALA A 266 -17.67 -27.69 -11.51
N GLY A 267 -17.29 -28.67 -12.32
CA GLY A 267 -18.02 -29.93 -12.48
C GLY A 267 -19.44 -29.75 -13.02
N PRO A 268 -19.63 -29.16 -14.21
CA PRO A 268 -20.95 -29.07 -14.82
C PRO A 268 -21.50 -30.47 -15.09
N ARG A 269 -22.80 -30.65 -14.84
CA ARG A 269 -23.57 -31.85 -15.20
C ARG A 269 -24.90 -31.44 -15.76
N THR A 270 -25.38 -32.23 -16.70
CA THR A 270 -26.72 -32.10 -17.28
C THR A 270 -27.63 -33.17 -16.72
N LEU A 271 -28.74 -32.76 -16.13
CA LEU A 271 -29.85 -33.63 -15.80
C LEU A 271 -30.94 -33.44 -16.84
N CYS A 272 -31.32 -34.54 -17.49
CA CYS A 272 -32.46 -34.58 -18.39
C CYS A 272 -33.56 -35.34 -17.68
N CYS A 273 -34.67 -34.66 -17.37
CA CYS A 273 -35.79 -35.20 -16.62
C CYS A 273 -37.02 -35.37 -17.50
N ARG A 274 -37.91 -36.25 -17.08
CA ARG A 274 -39.23 -36.37 -17.70
C ARG A 274 -40.09 -35.13 -17.35
N PRO A 275 -40.87 -34.61 -18.32
CA PRO A 275 -41.78 -33.49 -18.09
C PRO A 275 -42.98 -33.85 -17.20
#